data_AF-A0A1Q7RV04-F1
#
_entry.id   AF-A0A1Q7RV04-F1
#
_cell.length_a   1.000
_cell.length_b   1.000
_cell.length_c   1.000
_cell.angle_alpha   90.00
_cell.angle_beta   90.00
_cell.angle_gamma   90.00
#
_symmetry.space_group_name_H-M   'P 1'
#
loop_
_entity.id
_entity.type
_entity.pdbx_description
1 polymer ?
#
loop_
_entity_poly.entity_id
_entity_poly.type
_entity_poly.pdbx_seq_one_letter_code
_entity_poly.pdbx_strand_id
1 'polypeptide(L)'
;MPRCLHIFDSGFQCIGESLDPTDFCEAHQKVVAFESDRLVDSIWRKTLLRFVALVLLLMFLVPLFYTLRDLYFGPPVKAQEVW
;
A
#
# COMPACT_ATOMS: atom_id res chain seq x y z
N MET A 1 -34.52 22.88 5.99
CA MET A 1 -33.16 22.39 6.29
C MET A 1 -33.19 20.89 6.58
N PRO A 2 -32.17 20.14 6.16
CA PRO A 2 -32.09 18.71 6.44
C PRO A 2 -31.92 18.45 7.95
N ARG A 3 -32.49 17.32 8.41
CA ARG A 3 -32.38 16.87 9.80
C ARG A 3 -31.22 15.89 9.92
N CYS A 4 -30.59 15.85 11.08
CA CYS A 4 -29.57 14.86 11.39
C CYS A 4 -30.07 13.42 11.13
N LEU A 5 -29.25 12.61 10.48
CA LEU A 5 -29.55 11.23 10.12
C LEU A 5 -29.47 10.24 11.31
N HIS A 6 -29.08 10.69 12.50
CA HIS A 6 -28.94 9.81 13.65
C HIS A 6 -30.31 9.35 14.19
N ILE A 7 -30.47 8.04 14.38
CA ILE A 7 -31.64 7.40 14.97
C ILE A 7 -31.22 6.81 16.32
N PHE A 8 -31.90 7.20 17.39
CA PHE A 8 -31.68 6.63 18.72
C PHE A 8 -32.20 5.18 18.79
N ASP A 9 -31.73 4.39 19.75
CA ASP A 9 -32.22 3.00 19.97
C ASP A 9 -33.74 2.95 20.25
N SER A 10 -34.31 4.07 20.69
CA SER A 10 -35.75 4.27 20.88
C SER A 10 -36.53 4.46 19.56
N GLY A 11 -35.85 4.51 18.41
CA GLY A 11 -36.42 4.69 17.08
C GLY A 11 -36.71 6.14 16.69
N PHE A 12 -36.44 7.11 17.57
CA PHE A 12 -36.63 8.53 17.26
C PHE A 12 -35.44 9.10 16.48
N GLN A 13 -35.73 9.93 15.47
CA GLN A 13 -34.71 10.68 14.73
C GLN A 13 -34.29 11.92 15.52
N CYS A 14 -32.99 12.23 15.51
CA CYS A 14 -32.46 13.44 16.12
C CYS A 14 -33.12 14.70 15.52
N ILE A 15 -33.52 15.62 16.40
CA ILE A 15 -34.16 16.90 16.03
C ILE A 15 -33.11 17.95 15.61
N GLY A 16 -31.83 17.69 15.89
CA GLY A 16 -30.73 18.56 15.50
C GLY A 16 -30.68 18.78 13.99
N GLU A 17 -30.33 20.00 13.62
CA GLU A 17 -30.09 20.36 12.22
C GLU A 17 -28.81 19.66 11.73
N SER A 18 -28.85 19.11 10.53
CA SER A 18 -27.64 18.51 9.94
C SER A 18 -26.67 19.60 9.52
N LEU A 19 -25.39 19.38 9.78
CA LEU A 19 -24.32 20.17 9.20
C LEU A 19 -24.05 19.65 7.78
N ASP A 20 -24.27 20.46 6.76
CA ASP A 20 -23.69 20.22 5.43
C ASP A 20 -22.16 20.27 5.58
N PRO A 21 -21.38 19.25 5.18
CA PRO A 21 -21.69 18.14 4.25
C PRO A 21 -21.87 16.76 4.92
N THR A 22 -22.01 16.69 6.24
CA THR A 22 -21.87 15.44 6.99
C THR A 22 -23.18 14.72 7.30
N ASP A 23 -24.34 15.28 6.96
CA ASP A 23 -25.69 14.76 7.28
C ASP A 23 -25.96 14.50 8.78
N PHE A 24 -25.01 14.84 9.66
CA PHE A 24 -25.10 14.70 11.12
C PHE A 24 -25.07 16.07 11.82
N CYS A 25 -25.64 16.15 13.01
CA CYS A 25 -25.51 17.34 13.87
C CYS A 25 -24.19 17.27 14.67
N GLU A 26 -23.77 18.39 15.28
CA GLU A 26 -22.52 18.49 16.07
C GLU A 26 -22.34 17.38 17.11
N ALA A 27 -23.44 16.94 17.76
CA ALA A 27 -23.41 15.90 18.79
C ALA A 27 -23.22 14.47 18.23
N HIS A 28 -23.64 14.24 16.98
CA HIS A 28 -23.60 12.91 16.34
C HIS A 28 -22.59 12.83 15.21
N GLN A 29 -21.99 13.97 14.83
CA GLN A 29 -20.85 13.99 13.95
C GLN A 29 -19.70 13.31 14.71
N LYS A 30 -19.52 12.01 14.43
CA LYS A 30 -18.28 11.34 14.77
C LYS A 30 -17.23 11.99 13.87
N VAL A 31 -16.52 12.99 14.40
CA VAL A 31 -15.37 13.60 13.74
C VAL A 31 -14.31 12.50 13.65
N VAL A 32 -14.43 11.65 12.65
CA VAL A 32 -13.29 10.89 12.15
C VAL A 32 -12.55 11.92 11.33
N ALA A 33 -11.73 12.73 12.00
CA ALA A 33 -10.73 13.53 11.32
C ALA A 33 -10.04 12.55 10.38
N PHE A 34 -10.26 12.71 9.08
CA PHE A 34 -9.66 11.84 8.08
C PHE A 34 -8.17 11.94 8.35
N GLU A 35 -7.58 10.85 8.84
CA GLU A 35 -6.18 10.83 9.25
C GLU A 35 -5.27 10.77 8.01
N SER A 36 -5.60 11.57 6.99
CA SER A 36 -4.74 11.82 5.83
C SER A 36 -3.42 12.47 6.26
N ASP A 37 -3.40 13.17 7.40
CA ASP A 37 -2.18 13.70 8.01
C ASP A 37 -1.31 12.64 8.70
N ARG A 38 -1.77 11.39 8.90
CA ARG A 38 -0.88 10.28 9.32
C ARG A 38 -0.27 9.50 8.16
N LEU A 39 -0.76 9.73 6.94
CA LEU A 39 -0.07 9.36 5.71
C LEU A 39 0.96 10.45 5.34
N VAL A 40 1.60 11.10 6.33
CA VAL A 40 2.89 11.74 6.09
C VAL A 40 3.73 10.70 5.40
N ASP A 41 4.05 11.00 4.15
CA ASP A 41 4.81 10.20 3.23
C ASP A 41 6.21 10.03 3.85
N SER A 42 6.30 9.07 4.78
CA SER A 42 7.43 9.04 5.68
C SER A 42 8.62 8.68 4.83
N ILE A 43 9.62 9.56 4.82
CA ILE A 43 10.86 9.37 4.08
C ILE A 43 11.40 7.97 4.34
N TRP A 44 11.20 7.46 5.56
CA TRP A 44 11.51 6.11 6.01
C TRP A 44 10.78 4.99 5.26
N ARG A 45 9.47 5.13 5.01
CA ARG A 45 8.70 4.14 4.24
C ARG A 45 9.21 4.09 2.79
N LYS A 46 9.53 5.23 2.20
CA LYS A 46 10.05 5.33 0.83
C LYS A 46 11.45 4.75 0.70
N THR A 47 12.35 5.02 1.64
CA THR A 47 13.70 4.43 1.66
C THR A 47 13.64 2.93 1.91
N LEU A 48 12.80 2.46 2.83
CA LEU A 48 12.63 1.03 3.09
C LEU A 48 12.12 0.29 1.84
N LEU A 49 11.10 0.82 1.15
CA LEU A 49 10.61 0.21 -0.09
C LEU A 49 11.67 0.18 -1.20
N ARG A 50 12.46 1.25 -1.35
CA ARG A 50 13.59 1.28 -2.31
C ARG A 50 14.66 0.26 -1.96
N PHE A 51 14.97 0.09 -0.68
CA PHE A 51 15.94 -0.90 -0.21
C PHE A 51 15.45 -2.32 -0.49
N VAL A 52 14.19 -2.63 -0.17
CA VAL A 52 13.58 -3.92 -0.47
C VAL A 52 13.61 -4.21 -1.97
N ALA A 53 13.26 -3.23 -2.80
CA ALA A 53 13.32 -3.37 -4.26
C ALA A 53 14.76 -3.65 -4.76
N LEU A 54 15.77 -3.00 -4.18
CA LEU A 54 17.18 -3.25 -4.49
C LEU A 54 17.61 -4.67 -4.13
N VAL A 55 17.19 -5.18 -2.96
CA VAL A 55 17.50 -6.55 -2.53
C VAL A 55 16.85 -7.57 -3.46
N LEU A 56 15.58 -7.39 -3.80
CA LEU A 56 14.88 -8.27 -4.75
C LEU A 56 15.54 -8.26 -6.14
N LEU A 57 15.96 -7.07 -6.60
CA LEU A 57 16.68 -6.92 -7.85
C LEU A 57 18.01 -7.69 -7.83
N LEU A 58 18.79 -7.57 -6.76
CA LEU A 58 20.05 -8.31 -6.62
C LEU A 58 19.84 -9.82 -6.54
N MET A 59 18.81 -10.28 -5.82
CA MET A 59 18.47 -11.71 -5.76
C MET A 59 18.18 -12.29 -7.15
N PHE A 60 17.69 -11.49 -8.10
CA PHE A 60 17.49 -11.91 -9.48
C PHE A 60 18.76 -11.77 -10.33
N LEU A 61 19.46 -10.64 -10.23
CA LEU A 61 20.63 -10.34 -11.06
C LEU A 61 21.83 -11.25 -10.76
N VAL A 62 22.05 -11.63 -9.50
CA VAL A 62 23.18 -12.47 -9.11
C VAL A 62 23.13 -13.84 -9.80
N PRO A 63 22.06 -14.65 -9.66
CA PRO A 63 21.98 -15.93 -10.36
C PRO A 63 21.96 -15.75 -11.89
N LEU A 64 21.29 -14.72 -12.41
CA LEU A 64 21.30 -14.40 -13.84
C LEU A 64 22.71 -14.12 -14.37
N PHE A 65 23.52 -13.38 -13.62
CA PHE A 65 24.90 -13.11 -13.98
C PHE A 65 25.73 -14.39 -14.02
N TYR A 66 25.58 -15.28 -13.03
CA TYR A 66 26.31 -16.55 -13.01
C TYR A 66 25.87 -17.49 -14.14
N THR A 67 24.57 -17.58 -14.45
CA THR A 67 24.08 -18.41 -15.56
C THR A 67 24.56 -17.88 -16.91
N LEU A 68 24.52 -16.57 -17.14
CA LEU A 68 25.04 -15.97 -18.36
C LEU A 68 26.56 -16.15 -18.46
N ARG A 69 27.29 -15.93 -17.37
CA ARG A 69 28.73 -16.15 -17.33
C ARG A 69 29.06 -17.60 -17.69
N ASP A 70 28.36 -18.57 -17.11
CA ASP A 70 28.56 -19.98 -17.40
C ASP A 70 28.24 -20.32 -18.87
N LEU A 71 27.17 -19.73 -19.42
CA LEU A 71 26.80 -19.90 -20.82
C LEU A 71 27.84 -19.36 -21.80
N TYR A 72 28.42 -18.18 -21.53
CA TYR A 72 29.32 -17.49 -22.46
C TYR A 72 30.81 -17.80 -22.24
N PHE A 73 31.20 -18.13 -21.01
CA PHE A 73 32.60 -18.37 -20.64
C PHE A 73 32.86 -19.77 -20.10
N GLY A 74 31.82 -20.59 -19.91
CA GLY A 74 31.98 -22.01 -19.66
C GLY A 74 32.55 -22.71 -20.90
N PRO A 75 33.53 -23.62 -20.76
CA PRO A 75 33.99 -24.43 -21.90
C PRO A 75 32.79 -25.20 -22.47
N PRO A 76 32.72 -25.43 -23.79
CA PRO A 76 31.57 -26.11 -24.38
C PRO A 76 31.47 -27.55 -23.86
N VAL A 77 30.64 -27.77 -22.84
CA VAL A 77 30.47 -29.08 -22.14
C VAL A 77 29.76 -30.12 -23.03
N LYS A 78 29.57 -29.88 -24.33
CA LYS A 78 28.80 -30.76 -25.23
C LYS A 78 29.45 -31.08 -26.57
N ALA A 79 30.76 -30.84 -26.75
CA ALA A 79 31.48 -31.29 -27.95
C ALA A 79 32.37 -32.52 -27.71
N GLN A 80 32.22 -33.22 -26.58
CA GLN A 80 33.05 -34.38 -26.22
C GLN A 80 32.21 -35.61 -25.82
N GLU A 81 31.07 -35.82 -26.46
CA GLU A 81 30.36 -37.11 -26.42
C GLU A 81 29.72 -37.39 -27.79
N VAL A 82 30.54 -37.52 -28.84
CA VAL A 82 30.15 -38.29 -30.04
C VAL A 82 31.39 -39.07 -30.46
N TRP A 83 31.32 -40.39 -30.30
CA TRP A 83 32.29 -41.36 -30.80
C TRP A 83 32.41 -41.30 -32.32
#